data_AF-A0A7X3XLP2-F1
#
_entry.id   AF-A0A7X3XLP2-F1
#
_cell.length_a   1.000
_cell.length_b   1.000
_cell.length_c   1.000
_cell.angle_alpha   90.00
_cell.angle_beta   90.00
_cell.angle_gamma   90.00
#
_symmetry.space_group_name_H-M   'P 1'
#
loop_
_entity.id
_entity.type
_entity.pdbx_description
1 polymer ?
#
loop_
_entity_poly.entity_id
_entity_poly.type
_entity_poly.pdbx_seq_one_letter_code
_entity_poly.pdbx_strand_id
1 'polypeptide(L)' 'MTINTLVKTVENLSRQIHVEIMDDVVRVGGITYPVRGKLKLLGFQWDQRRREWYYLMPEADLDGNESDPFTN' A
#
# COMPACT_ATOMS: atom_id res chain seq x y z
N MET A 1 -4.37 5.34 -8.26
CA MET A 1 -5.42 5.07 -7.24
C MET A 1 -4.98 5.80 -6.00
N THR A 2 -5.78 6.70 -5.41
CA THR A 2 -5.28 7.52 -4.30
C THR A 2 -5.07 6.69 -3.02
N ILE A 3 -4.06 7.06 -2.23
CA ILE A 3 -3.72 6.42 -0.96
C ILE A 3 -4.92 6.30 -0.01
N ASN A 4 -5.72 7.36 0.08
CA ASN A 4 -6.92 7.39 0.93
C ASN A 4 -7.96 6.35 0.49
N THR A 5 -8.05 6.08 -0.81
CA THR A 5 -8.94 5.05 -1.36
C THR A 5 -8.42 3.65 -1.07
N LEU A 6 -7.09 3.45 -1.19
CA LEU A 6 -6.45 2.18 -0.86
C LEU A 6 -6.64 1.84 0.62
N VAL A 7 -6.34 2.78 1.51
CA VAL A 7 -6.45 2.62 2.96
C VAL A 7 -7.89 2.31 3.36
N LYS A 8 -8.86 3.09 2.89
CA LYS A 8 -10.28 2.82 3.15
C LYS A 8 -10.72 1.45 2.65
N THR A 9 -10.22 1.02 1.49
CA THR A 9 -10.52 -0.30 0.95
C THR A 9 -9.99 -1.38 1.88
N VAL A 10 -8.73 -1.26 2.32
CA VAL A 10 -8.06 -2.20 3.21
C VAL A 10 -8.76 -2.24 4.58
N GLU A 11 -9.04 -1.11 5.21
CA GLU A 11 -9.79 -1.03 6.48
C GLU A 11 -11.19 -1.66 6.37
N ASN A 12 -11.83 -1.57 5.19
CA ASN A 12 -13.12 -2.21 4.96
C ASN A 12 -13.02 -3.74 4.81
N LEU A 13 -11.84 -4.29 4.49
CA LEU A 13 -11.68 -5.74 4.28
C LEU A 13 -11.91 -6.55 5.55
N SER A 14 -11.54 -6.00 6.71
CA SER A 14 -11.73 -6.65 8.01
C SER A 14 -11.65 -5.64 9.13
N ARG A 15 -12.53 -5.79 10.13
CA ARG A 15 -12.50 -4.97 11.35
C ARG A 15 -11.35 -5.32 12.30
N GLN A 16 -10.63 -6.41 12.01
CA GLN A 16 -9.57 -7.00 12.84
C GLN A 16 -8.15 -6.73 12.29
N ILE A 17 -8.04 -5.87 11.29
CA ILE A 17 -6.75 -5.42 10.76
C ILE A 17 -6.51 -3.97 11.15
N HIS A 18 -5.25 -3.60 11.28
CA HIS A 18 -4.81 -2.25 11.57
C HIS A 18 -3.98 -1.74 10.41
N VAL A 19 -4.22 -0.51 9.98
CA VAL A 19 -3.49 0.13 8.88
C VAL A 19 -2.71 1.30 9.44
N GLU A 20 -1.41 1.33 9.17
CA GLU A 20 -0.50 2.42 9.56
C GLU A 20 0.16 2.98 8.31
N ILE A 21 0.20 4.31 8.18
CA ILE A 21 0.85 4.98 7.06
C ILE A 21 2.08 5.68 7.60
N MET A 22 3.25 5.38 7.03
CA MET A 22 4.52 6.00 7.38
C MET A 22 5.22 6.45 6.10
N ASP A 23 5.33 7.77 5.88
CA ASP A 23 5.85 8.36 4.65
C ASP A 23 5.24 7.67 3.41
N ASP A 24 6.05 6.92 2.66
CA ASP A 24 5.71 6.26 1.40
C ASP A 24 5.30 4.79 1.58
N VAL A 25 5.04 4.35 2.81
CA VAL A 25 4.75 2.95 3.12
C VAL A 25 3.44 2.80 3.88
N VAL A 26 2.50 2.04 3.31
CA VAL A 26 1.31 1.58 4.04
C VAL A 26 1.62 0.23 4.66
N ARG A 27 1.45 0.09 5.96
CA ARG A 27 1.58 -1.16 6.70
C ARG A 27 0.22 -1.65 7.16
N VAL A 28 0.03 -2.97 7.13
CA VAL A 28 -1.22 -3.63 7.53
C VAL A 28 -0.89 -4.78 8.47
N GLY A 29 -1.24 -4.61 9.74
CA GLY A 29 -1.08 -5.59 10.81
C GLY A 29 -2.41 -6.22 11.26
N GLY A 30 -2.35 -7.08 12.27
CA GLY A 30 -3.51 -7.74 12.87
C GLY A 30 -3.87 -9.09 12.22
N ILE A 31 -5.18 -9.43 12.19
CA ILE A 31 -5.65 -10.72 11.67
C ILE A 31 -5.85 -10.62 10.15
N THR A 32 -4.74 -10.72 9.42
CA THR A 32 -4.71 -10.55 7.95
C THR A 32 -4.95 -11.85 7.18
N TYR A 33 -5.04 -13.00 7.85
CA TYR A 33 -5.26 -14.31 7.21
C TYR A 33 -6.47 -14.36 6.25
N PRO A 34 -7.67 -13.88 6.62
CA PRO A 34 -8.84 -13.91 5.73
C PRO A 34 -8.72 -12.96 4.53
N VAL A 35 -7.89 -11.92 4.66
CA VAL A 35 -7.75 -10.86 3.64
C VAL A 35 -6.45 -10.95 2.85
N ARG A 36 -5.58 -11.93 3.15
CA ARG A 36 -4.26 -12.12 2.51
C ARG A 36 -4.33 -12.16 0.98
N GLY A 37 -5.38 -12.76 0.42
CA GLY A 37 -5.56 -12.86 -1.02
C GLY A 37 -5.86 -11.49 -1.64
N LYS A 38 -6.70 -10.69 -0.97
CA LYS A 38 -7.03 -9.33 -1.39
C LYS A 38 -5.83 -8.40 -1.25
N LEU A 39 -5.07 -8.51 -0.14
CA LEU A 39 -3.84 -7.74 0.06
C LEU A 39 -2.82 -8.02 -1.05
N LYS A 40 -2.60 -9.30 -1.41
CA LYS A 40 -1.75 -9.66 -2.56
C LYS A 40 -2.25 -9.07 -3.88
N LEU A 41 -3.55 -9.10 -4.13
CA LEU A 41 -4.15 -8.52 -5.36
C LEU A 41 -3.98 -7.00 -5.42
N LEU A 42 -3.98 -6.33 -4.26
CA LEU A 42 -3.73 -4.90 -4.14
C LEU A 42 -2.24 -4.52 -4.23
N GLY A 43 -1.35 -5.51 -4.37
CA GLY A 43 0.09 -5.27 -4.48
C GLY A 43 0.84 -5.21 -3.14
N PHE A 44 0.19 -5.54 -2.01
CA PHE A 44 0.90 -5.62 -0.74
C PHE A 44 1.87 -6.82 -0.71
N GLN A 45 3.02 -6.58 -0.10
CA GLN A 45 4.06 -7.55 0.16
C GLN A 45 4.05 -7.95 1.63
N TRP A 46 4.39 -9.21 1.93
CA TRP A 46 4.44 -9.70 3.31
C TRP A 46 5.84 -9.52 3.89
N ASP A 47 5.94 -8.78 4.99
CA ASP A 47 7.16 -8.66 5.79
C ASP A 47 7.18 -9.79 6.83
N GLN A 48 8.07 -10.77 6.63
CA GLN A 48 8.22 -11.89 7.55
C GLN A 48 8.83 -11.49 8.90
N ARG A 49 9.63 -10.41 8.95
CA ARG A 49 10.32 -9.98 10.17
C ARG A 49 9.35 -9.29 11.12
N ARG A 50 8.45 -8.48 10.57
CA ARG A 50 7.42 -7.76 11.31
C ARG A 50 6.12 -8.53 11.46
N ARG A 51 5.90 -9.54 10.59
CA ARG A 51 4.64 -10.28 10.45
C ARG A 51 3.48 -9.36 10.06
N GLU A 52 3.78 -8.45 9.14
CA GLU A 52 2.85 -7.41 8.67
C GLU A 52 2.91 -7.34 7.15
N TRP A 53 1.85 -6.85 6.54
CA TRP A 53 1.88 -6.52 5.12
C TRP A 53 2.36 -5.09 4.95
N TYR A 54 3.06 -4.82 3.86
CA TYR A 54 3.46 -3.47 3.48
C TYR A 54 3.21 -3.23 2.00
N TYR A 55 2.91 -1.99 1.66
CA TYR A 55 2.79 -1.50 0.30
C TYR A 55 3.70 -0.29 0.18
N LEU A 56 4.69 -0.40 -0.69
CA LEU A 56 5.56 0.72 -1.07
C LEU A 56 4.80 1.53 -2.11
N MET A 57 4.60 2.81 -1.82
CA MET A 57 4.08 3.73 -2.80
C MET A 57 5.17 4.00 -3.82
N PRO A 58 4.93 3.72 -5.11
CA PRO A 58 5.83 4.24 -6.13
C PRO A 58 5.73 5.76 -6.12
N GLU A 59 6.87 6.45 -6.06
CA GLU A 59 7.00 7.93 -6.18
C GLU A 59 6.31 8.50 -7.44
N ALA A 60 5.92 7.65 -8.39
CA ALA A 60 5.22 8.00 -9.63
C ALA A 60 3.81 8.60 -9.44
N ASP A 61 3.22 8.58 -8.23
CA ASP A 61 1.98 9.31 -7.92
C ASP A 61 2.25 10.69 -7.25
N LEU A 62 3.53 11.05 -7.00
CA LEU A 62 3.93 12.36 -6.46
C LEU A 62 4.50 13.32 -7.51
N ASP A 63 4.76 12.86 -8.73
CA ASP A 63 5.50 13.65 -9.72
C ASP A 63 4.74 13.74 -11.03
N GLY A 64 3.97 14.82 -11.18
CA GLY A 64 3.61 15.38 -12.47
C GLY A 64 4.80 16.04 -13.16
N ASN A 65 5.97 15.39 -13.16
CA ASN A 65 7.10 15.84 -13.98
C ASN A 65 7.04 15.08 -15.29
N GLU A 66 6.40 15.73 -16.24
CA GLU A 66 6.68 15.60 -17.66
C GLU A 66 8.20 15.71 -17.86
N SER A 67 8.90 14.58 -17.78
CA SER A 67 10.24 14.49 -18.36
C SER A 67 10.03 14.50 -19.88
N ASP A 68 9.88 15.70 -20.42
CA ASP A 68 9.99 15.98 -21.84
C ASP A 68 11.23 15.27 -22.39
N PRO A 69 11.08 14.41 -23.41
CA PRO A 69 12.22 13.98 -24.18
C PRO A 69 12.67 15.17 -25.02
N PHE A 70 13.98 15.37 -25.13
CA PHE A 70 14.72 16.34 -25.96
C PHE A 70 15.04 17.69 -25.31
N THR A 71 16.31 17.86 -24.90
CA THR A 71 17.22 18.91 -25.40
C THR A 71 18.65 18.63 -24.92
N ASN A 72 19.51 18.10 -25.80
CA ASN A 72 20.67 18.80 -26.38
C ASN A 72 21.61 17.83 -27.13
#